data_AF-A0A519GZ09-F1
#
_entry.id   AF-A0A519GZ09-F1
#
_cell.length_a   1.000
_cell.length_b   1.000
_cell.length_c   1.000
_cell.angle_alpha   90.00
_cell.angle_beta   90.00
_cell.angle_gamma   90.00
#
_symmetry.space_group_name_H-M   'P 1'
#
loop_
_entity.id
_entity.type
_entity.pdbx_description
1 polymer ?
#
loop_
_entity_poly.entity_id
_entity_poly.type
_entity_poly.pdbx_seq_one_letter_code
_entity_poly.pdbx_strand_id
1 'polypeptide(L)'
;MNVARIIAWALARTPVRAVLRYSESRGPMLADSVTYRALFSIFAGVLLGFSVAALWLAGDPQAWGALVEAVDRTVPGLVGEGGLIDVD
;
A
#
# COMPACT_ATOMS: atom_id res chain seq x y z
N MET A 1 11.97 48.45 6.76
CA MET A 1 12.64 47.13 6.82
C MET A 1 13.01 46.73 5.39
N ASN A 2 14.28 46.51 5.07
CA ASN A 2 14.74 46.36 3.68
C ASN A 2 14.39 44.97 3.13
N VAL A 3 13.37 44.88 2.27
CA VAL A 3 12.83 43.62 1.71
C VAL A 3 13.93 42.78 1.04
N ALA A 4 14.84 43.41 0.30
CA ALA A 4 15.97 42.73 -0.35
C ALA A 4 16.90 42.00 0.64
N ARG A 5 17.09 42.56 1.85
CA ARG A 5 17.92 41.93 2.89
C ARG A 5 17.26 40.68 3.45
N ILE A 6 15.93 40.69 3.60
CA ILE A 6 15.15 39.54 4.06
C ILE A 6 15.18 38.43 3.00
N ILE A 7 15.02 38.79 1.71
CA ILE A 7 15.08 37.83 0.60
C ILE A 7 16.48 37.21 0.49
N ALA A 8 17.55 38.02 0.56
CA ALA A 8 18.92 37.51 0.50
C ALA A 8 19.23 36.57 1.68
N TRP A 9 18.78 36.92 2.89
CA TRP A 9 18.90 36.07 4.07
C TRP A 9 18.12 34.75 3.92
N ALA A 10 16.91 34.79 3.35
CA ALA A 10 16.11 33.61 3.09
C ALA A 10 16.76 32.70 2.02
N LEU A 11 17.27 33.26 0.92
CA LEU A 11 17.93 32.52 -0.16
C LEU A 11 19.29 31.94 0.25
N ALA A 12 19.95 32.49 1.27
CA ALA A 12 21.18 31.91 1.83
C ALA A 12 20.92 30.54 2.50
N ARG A 13 19.68 30.23 2.88
CA ARG A 13 19.31 28.97 3.53
C ARG A 13 19.11 27.86 2.49
N THR A 14 19.82 26.74 2.68
CA THR A 14 19.69 25.51 1.88
C THR A 14 18.25 25.01 1.68
N PRO A 15 17.35 24.96 2.70
CA PRO A 15 15.99 24.47 2.49
C PRO A 15 15.18 25.36 1.53
N VAL A 16 15.36 26.68 1.58
CA VAL A 16 14.65 27.63 0.69
C VAL A 16 15.06 27.39 -0.76
N ARG A 17 16.37 27.24 -1.02
CA ARG A 17 16.89 26.90 -2.34
C ARG A 17 16.44 25.53 -2.84
N ALA A 18 16.31 24.55 -1.94
CA ALA A 18 15.84 23.21 -2.30
C ALA A 18 14.37 23.23 -2.73
N VAL A 19 13.51 23.94 -1.98
CA VAL A 19 12.09 24.09 -2.32
C VAL A 19 11.92 24.86 -3.63
N LEU A 20 12.65 25.95 -3.85
CA LEU A 20 12.59 26.69 -5.12
C LEU A 20 12.96 25.82 -6.33
N ARG A 21 14.08 25.07 -6.24
CA ARG A 21 14.47 24.15 -7.31
C ARG A 21 13.46 23.02 -7.53
N TYR A 22 12.85 22.52 -6.46
CA TYR A 22 11.77 21.53 -6.53
C TYR A 22 10.54 22.08 -7.25
N SER A 23 10.13 23.31 -6.93
CA SER A 23 9.00 23.97 -7.60
C SER A 23 9.27 24.27 -9.08
N GLU A 24 10.46 24.76 -9.41
CA GLU A 24 10.87 25.05 -10.80
C GLU A 24 10.92 23.79 -11.68
N SER A 25 11.34 22.66 -11.11
CA SER A 25 11.54 21.39 -11.84
C SER A 25 10.26 20.54 -11.95
N ARG A 26 9.07 21.12 -11.76
CA ARG A 26 7.78 20.38 -11.70
C ARG A 26 7.78 19.28 -10.64
N GLY A 27 8.52 19.46 -9.56
CA GLY A 27 8.68 18.50 -8.47
C GLY A 27 7.37 17.95 -7.90
N PRO A 28 6.32 18.76 -7.69
CA PRO A 28 5.03 18.26 -7.22
C PRO A 28 4.42 17.16 -8.09
N MET A 29 4.49 17.31 -9.41
CA MET A 29 3.94 16.34 -10.37
C MET A 29 4.75 15.04 -10.38
N LEU A 30 6.07 15.13 -10.20
CA LEU A 30 6.94 13.95 -10.08
C LEU A 30 6.69 13.22 -8.77
N ALA A 31 6.61 13.95 -7.65
CA ALA A 31 6.34 13.38 -6.32
C ALA A 31 4.98 12.69 -6.25
N ASP A 32 3.96 13.26 -6.89
CA ASP A 32 2.62 12.68 -6.99
C ASP A 32 2.66 11.33 -7.72
N SER A 33 3.32 11.28 -8.89
CA SER A 33 3.44 10.05 -9.67
C SER A 33 4.19 8.93 -8.93
N VAL A 34 5.22 9.27 -8.14
CA VAL A 34 5.98 8.31 -7.34
C VAL A 34 5.12 7.77 -6.20
N THR A 35 4.35 8.64 -5.54
CA THR A 35 3.45 8.24 -4.44
C THR A 35 2.38 7.27 -4.95
N TYR A 36 1.73 7.60 -6.08
CA TYR A 36 0.73 6.73 -6.67
C TYR A 36 1.30 5.38 -7.11
N ARG A 37 2.49 5.38 -7.75
CA ARG A 37 3.17 4.16 -8.17
C ARG A 37 3.60 3.30 -6.98
N ALA A 38 4.03 3.91 -5.88
CA ALA A 38 4.40 3.18 -4.66
C ALA A 38 3.18 2.48 -4.06
N LEU A 39 2.05 3.18 -3.95
CA LEU A 39 0.80 2.60 -3.46
C LEU A 39 0.35 1.42 -4.33
N PHE A 40 0.38 1.60 -5.66
CA PHE A 40 0.01 0.54 -6.60
C PHE A 40 0.98 -0.64 -6.55
N SER A 41 2.28 -0.40 -6.41
CA SER A 41 3.29 -1.45 -6.30
C SER A 41 3.11 -2.29 -5.05
N ILE A 42 2.78 -1.67 -3.92
CA ILE A 42 2.51 -2.39 -2.66
C ILE A 42 1.25 -3.25 -2.85
N PHE A 43 0.18 -2.67 -3.41
CA PHE A 43 -1.04 -3.40 -3.70
C PHE A 43 -0.78 -4.60 -4.62
N ALA A 44 -0.05 -4.40 -5.72
CA ALA A 44 0.31 -5.47 -6.65
C ALA A 44 1.15 -6.57 -5.96
N GLY A 45 2.10 -6.21 -5.10
CA GLY A 45 2.89 -7.17 -4.33
C GLY A 45 2.04 -8.00 -3.37
N VAL A 46 1.11 -7.37 -2.67
CA VAL A 46 0.16 -8.06 -1.77
C VAL A 46 -0.76 -8.98 -2.58
N LEU A 47 -1.38 -8.48 -3.65
CA LEU A 47 -2.26 -9.26 -4.51
C LEU A 47 -1.53 -10.46 -5.11
N LEU A 48 -0.30 -10.27 -5.57
CA LEU A 48 0.52 -11.34 -6.12
C LEU A 48 0.84 -12.39 -5.05
N GLY A 49 1.19 -11.96 -3.84
CA GLY A 49 1.40 -12.86 -2.70
C GLY A 49 0.16 -13.71 -2.40
N PHE A 50 -1.01 -13.09 -2.32
CA PHE A 50 -2.28 -13.81 -2.14
C PHE A 50 -2.60 -14.73 -3.31
N SER A 51 -2.30 -14.33 -4.54
CA SER A 51 -2.53 -15.14 -5.74
C SER A 51 -1.68 -16.40 -5.72
N VAL A 52 -0.39 -16.28 -5.37
CA VAL A 52 0.50 -17.44 -5.20
C VAL A 52 0.03 -18.34 -4.06
N ALA A 53 -0.35 -17.77 -2.92
CA ALA A 53 -0.87 -18.53 -1.79
C ALA A 53 -2.17 -19.28 -2.14
N ALA A 54 -3.10 -18.65 -2.84
CA ALA A 54 -4.35 -19.26 -3.27
C ALA A 54 -4.13 -20.40 -4.29
N LEU A 55 -3.23 -20.21 -5.26
CA LEU A 55 -2.86 -21.26 -6.22
C LEU A 55 -2.22 -22.46 -5.53
N TRP A 56 -1.33 -22.21 -4.55
CA TRP A 56 -0.75 -23.27 -3.74
C TRP A 56 -1.81 -24.00 -2.91
N LEU A 57 -2.70 -23.26 -2.25
CA LEU A 57 -3.77 -23.80 -1.41
C LEU A 57 -4.76 -24.66 -2.20
N ALA A 58 -5.08 -24.27 -3.44
CA ALA A 58 -5.95 -25.04 -4.33
C ALA A 58 -5.38 -26.43 -4.68
N GLY A 59 -4.07 -26.63 -4.57
CA GLY A 59 -3.41 -27.92 -4.80
C GLY A 59 -3.31 -28.81 -3.56
N ASP A 60 -3.65 -28.32 -2.37
CA ASP A 60 -3.51 -29.02 -1.09
C ASP A 60 -4.85 -29.07 -0.34
N PRO A 61 -5.62 -30.16 -0.47
CA PRO A 61 -6.91 -30.32 0.21
C PRO A 61 -6.80 -30.30 1.74
N GLN A 62 -5.66 -30.72 2.30
CA GLN A 62 -5.44 -30.71 3.74
C GLN A 62 -5.28 -29.26 4.24
N ALA A 63 -4.50 -28.46 3.52
CA ALA A 63 -4.34 -27.04 3.84
C ALA A 63 -5.67 -26.26 3.66
N TRP A 64 -6.47 -26.60 2.65
CA TRP A 64 -7.82 -26.03 2.48
C TRP A 64 -8.73 -26.32 3.69
N GLY A 65 -8.81 -27.58 4.11
CA GLY A 65 -9.60 -27.96 5.30
C GLY A 65 -9.14 -27.26 6.58
N ALA A 66 -7.82 -27.13 6.78
CA ALA A 66 -7.27 -26.40 7.92
C ALA A 66 -7.62 -24.90 7.89
N LEU A 67 -7.70 -24.29 6.71
CA LEU A 67 -8.16 -22.91 6.55
C LEU A 67 -9.63 -22.78 6.93
N VAL A 68 -10.50 -23.67 6.44
CA VAL A 68 -11.93 -23.67 6.78
C VAL A 68 -12.15 -23.81 8.28
N GLU A 69 -11.44 -24.74 8.93
CA GLU A 69 -11.51 -24.94 10.38
C GLU A 69 -11.01 -23.70 11.15
N ALA A 70 -9.95 -23.04 10.66
CA ALA A 70 -9.45 -21.81 11.27
C ALA A 70 -10.47 -20.66 11.14
N VAL A 71 -11.16 -20.55 10.01
CA VAL A 71 -12.21 -19.54 9.81
C VAL A 71 -13.39 -19.81 10.74
N ASP A 72 -13.89 -21.04 10.82
CA ASP A 72 -15.01 -21.39 11.70
C ASP A 72 -14.67 -21.17 13.19
N ARG A 73 -13.43 -21.48 13.61
CA ARG A 73 -12.96 -21.15 14.97
C ARG A 73 -12.96 -19.64 15.27
N THR A 74 -12.79 -18.79 14.25
CA THR A 74 -12.70 -17.34 14.44
C THR A 74 -14.08 -16.67 14.35
N VAL A 75 -14.94 -17.17 13.45
CA VAL A 75 -16.31 -16.69 13.23
C VAL A 75 -17.23 -17.91 13.14
N PRO A 76 -17.71 -18.43 14.29
CA PRO A 76 -18.55 -19.62 14.31
C PRO A 76 -19.84 -19.42 13.51
N GLY A 77 -20.19 -20.40 12.67
CA GLY A 77 -21.42 -20.39 11.86
C GLY A 77 -21.31 -19.62 10.53
N LEU A 78 -20.13 -19.12 10.18
CA LEU A 78 -19.89 -18.52 8.86
C LEU A 78 -19.75 -19.59 7.76
N VAL A 79 -19.02 -20.68 8.06
CA VAL A 79 -18.67 -21.78 7.15
C VAL A 79 -18.76 -23.12 7.89
N GLY A 80 -19.11 -24.21 7.20
CA GLY A 80 -19.29 -25.55 7.80
C GLY A 80 -20.76 -26.02 7.80
N GLU A 81 -21.04 -27.21 8.35
CA GLU A 81 -22.40 -27.79 8.36
C GLU A 81 -23.39 -26.87 9.10
N GLY A 82 -24.36 -26.32 8.34
CA GLY A 82 -25.35 -25.36 8.85
C GLY A 82 -24.88 -23.90 8.90
N GLY A 83 -23.69 -23.60 8.34
CA GLY A 83 -23.17 -22.25 8.18
C GLY A 83 -23.84 -21.45 7.06
N LEU A 84 -23.58 -20.14 7.03
CA LEU A 84 -24.12 -19.25 5.98
C LEU A 84 -23.52 -19.48 4.60
N ILE A 85 -22.33 -20.08 4.53
CA ILE A 85 -21.57 -20.33 3.30
C ILE A 85 -21.26 -21.83 3.21
N ASP A 86 -21.69 -22.45 2.12
CA ASP A 86 -21.35 -23.82 1.76
C ASP A 86 -19.96 -23.86 1.10
N VAL A 87 -19.12 -24.82 1.50
CA VAL A 87 -17.69 -24.91 1.13
C VAL A 87 -17.36 -26.20 0.37
N ASP A 88 -18.38 -27.01 0.08
CA ASP A 88 -18.29 -28.25 -0.71
C ASP A 88 -18.29 -28.01 -2.23
#